data_AF-A0AAW0DFB1-F1
#
_entry.id   AF-A0AAW0DFB1-F1
#
_cell.length_a   1.000
_cell.length_b   1.000
_cell.length_c   1.000
_cell.angle_alpha   90.00
_cell.angle_beta   90.00
_cell.angle_gamma   90.00
#
_symmetry.space_group_name_H-M   'P 1'
#
loop_
_entity.id
_entity.type
_entity.pdbx_description
1 polymer ?
#
loop_
_entity_poly.entity_id
_entity_poly.type
_entity_poly.pdbx_seq_one_letter_code
_entity_poly.pdbx_strand_id
1 'polypeptide(L)'
;MTGYRIRNLSGIPNIQCFVSSYNGGNDEWYTLPTDYCDPHKCHWSRSNWEMVVFKNPANGERRGWYLNSAQQTLELTFVGFSQELGIVRNAA
;
A
#
# COMPACT_ATOMS: atom_id res chain seq x y z
N MET A 1 -5.79 -9.82 -10.66
CA MET A 1 -6.67 -9.12 -9.69
C MET A 1 -6.32 -7.65 -9.73
N THR A 2 -7.27 -6.77 -10.07
CA THR A 2 -7.03 -5.32 -10.16
C THR A 2 -6.87 -4.68 -8.78
N GLY A 3 -6.19 -3.55 -8.71
CA GLY A 3 -6.03 -2.74 -7.50
C GLY A 3 -4.58 -2.63 -7.05
N TYR A 4 -4.36 -2.66 -5.74
CA TYR A 4 -3.05 -2.36 -5.15
C TYR A 4 -2.45 -3.59 -4.50
N ARG A 5 -1.23 -3.96 -4.89
CA ARG A 5 -0.41 -4.96 -4.23
C ARG A 5 0.74 -4.27 -3.53
N ILE A 6 0.81 -4.32 -2.20
CA ILE A 6 1.73 -3.50 -1.42
C ILE A 6 2.64 -4.39 -0.57
N ARG A 7 3.95 -4.12 -0.62
CA ARG A 7 4.97 -4.78 0.21
C ARG A 7 5.91 -3.76 0.83
N ASN A 8 6.57 -4.19 1.90
CA ASN A 8 7.58 -3.42 2.62
C ASN A 8 8.97 -4.03 2.41
N LEU A 9 9.89 -3.27 1.82
CA LEU A 9 11.31 -3.56 1.70
C LEU A 9 12.19 -2.47 2.34
N SER A 10 11.62 -1.65 3.23
CA SER A 10 12.36 -0.58 3.93
C SER A 10 13.33 -1.08 5.00
N GLY A 11 13.25 -2.37 5.38
CA GLY A 11 13.96 -2.92 6.54
C GLY A 11 13.37 -2.52 7.90
N ILE A 12 12.35 -1.65 7.93
CA ILE A 12 11.67 -1.26 9.17
C ILE A 12 10.61 -2.31 9.50
N PRO A 13 10.63 -2.90 10.73
CA PRO A 13 9.64 -3.90 11.11
C PRO A 13 8.26 -3.29 11.32
N ASN A 14 7.22 -4.10 11.06
CA ASN A 14 5.82 -3.78 11.37
C ASN A 14 5.27 -2.50 10.72
N ILE A 15 5.82 -2.06 9.58
CA ILE A 15 5.21 -0.97 8.81
C ILE A 15 3.77 -1.35 8.47
N GLN A 16 2.86 -0.41 8.74
CA GLN A 16 1.44 -0.59 8.45
C GLN A 16 1.02 0.24 7.24
N CYS A 17 0.01 -0.23 6.54
CA CYS A 17 -0.60 0.46 5.41
C CYS A 17 -2.11 0.65 5.62
N PHE A 18 -2.58 1.79 5.15
CA PHE A 18 -3.98 2.14 4.99
C PHE A 18 -4.22 2.51 3.52
N VAL A 19 -5.29 1.98 2.91
CA VAL A 19 -5.74 2.34 1.55
C VAL A 19 -7.17 2.82 1.68
N SER A 20 -7.43 4.05 1.19
CA SER A 20 -8.54 4.93 1.56
C SER A 20 -9.94 4.33 1.80
N SER A 21 -10.73 5.08 2.58
CA SER A 21 -12.13 4.83 2.93
C SER A 21 -13.09 5.85 2.27
N TYR A 22 -12.93 6.17 0.98
CA TYR A 22 -13.63 7.30 0.35
C TYR A 22 -15.18 7.28 0.43
N ASN A 23 -15.83 6.14 0.72
CA ASN A 23 -17.28 6.04 0.96
C ASN A 23 -17.62 5.01 2.05
N GLY A 24 -17.35 5.32 3.33
CA GLY A 24 -17.71 4.45 4.46
C GLY A 24 -16.83 3.20 4.59
N GLY A 25 -15.57 3.29 4.15
CA GLY A 25 -14.58 2.23 4.34
C GLY A 25 -14.02 2.16 5.75
N ASN A 26 -13.25 1.10 6.01
CA ASN A 26 -12.58 0.86 7.29
C ASN A 26 -11.25 1.64 7.35
N ASP A 27 -11.00 2.36 8.46
CA ASP A 27 -9.74 3.07 8.75
C ASP A 27 -8.67 2.17 9.39
N GLU A 28 -8.83 0.85 9.20
CA GLU A 28 -7.90 -0.17 9.65
C GLU A 28 -6.53 -0.06 9.00
N TRP A 29 -5.52 -0.38 9.81
CA TRP A 29 -4.12 -0.41 9.43
C TRP A 29 -3.66 -1.86 9.37
N TYR A 30 -3.07 -2.26 8.25
CA TYR A 30 -2.60 -3.63 8.05
C TYR A 30 -1.08 -3.68 7.97
N THR A 31 -0.46 -4.59 8.72
CA THR A 31 0.99 -4.80 8.64
C THR A 31 1.37 -5.33 7.26
N LEU A 32 2.34 -4.69 6.61
CA LEU A 32 2.76 -5.05 5.28
C LEU A 32 3.72 -6.26 5.28
N PRO A 33 3.50 -7.22 4.37
CA PRO A 33 4.45 -8.30 4.13
C PRO A 33 5.67 -7.81 3.36
N THR A 34 6.71 -8.64 3.31
CA THR A 34 7.94 -8.41 2.52
C THR A 34 7.82 -8.84 1.06
N ASP A 35 6.80 -9.63 0.72
CA ASP A 35 6.54 -10.16 -0.61
C ASP A 35 5.04 -10.07 -0.95
N TYR A 36 4.66 -10.61 -2.12
CA TYR A 36 3.28 -10.63 -2.59
C TYR A 36 2.67 -12.05 -2.62
N CYS A 37 3.23 -13.00 -1.86
CA CYS A 37 2.84 -14.41 -1.90
C CYS A 37 1.46 -14.65 -1.29
N ASP A 38 1.09 -13.90 -0.25
CA ASP A 38 -0.22 -13.97 0.39
C ASP A 38 -1.09 -12.76 -0.02
N PRO A 39 -2.03 -12.92 -0.97
CA PRO A 39 -2.86 -11.82 -1.43
C PRO A 39 -3.72 -11.24 -0.31
N HIS A 40 -4.11 -12.00 0.71
CA HIS A 40 -4.92 -11.48 1.82
C HIS A 40 -4.17 -10.48 2.70
N LYS A 41 -2.83 -10.45 2.62
CA LYS A 41 -1.97 -9.54 3.39
C LYS A 41 -1.43 -8.38 2.56
N CYS A 42 -1.43 -8.51 1.23
CA CYS A 42 -0.81 -7.52 0.35
C CYS A 42 -1.77 -6.88 -0.65
N HIS A 43 -3.00 -7.37 -0.82
CA HIS A 43 -3.91 -6.92 -1.89
C HIS A 43 -5.12 -6.13 -1.36
N TRP A 44 -5.32 -4.95 -1.95
CA TRP A 44 -6.54 -4.17 -1.82
C TRP A 44 -7.25 -4.12 -3.17
N SER A 45 -8.43 -4.75 -3.23
CA SER A 45 -9.28 -4.78 -4.43
C SER A 45 -10.02 -3.44 -4.64
N ARG A 46 -9.24 -2.37 -4.83
CA ARG A 46 -9.72 -1.00 -5.07
C ARG A 46 -9.40 -0.56 -6.49
N SER A 47 -10.41 -0.07 -7.19
CA SER A 47 -10.27 0.49 -8.53
C SER A 47 -10.45 2.01 -8.46
N ASN A 48 -9.62 2.75 -9.20
CA ASN A 48 -9.54 4.22 -9.27
C ASN A 48 -8.57 4.87 -8.26
N TRP A 49 -8.77 6.16 -7.99
CA TRP A 49 -7.95 6.98 -7.12
C TRP A 49 -8.09 6.57 -5.66
N GLU A 50 -6.97 6.25 -5.03
CA GLU A 50 -6.89 5.90 -3.62
C GLU A 50 -5.74 6.66 -2.95
N MET A 51 -5.95 7.02 -1.69
CA MET A 51 -4.86 7.42 -0.81
C MET A 51 -4.24 6.18 -0.16
N VAL A 52 -2.96 5.94 -0.43
CA VAL A 52 -2.16 4.87 0.19
C VAL A 52 -1.23 5.50 1.21
N VAL A 53 -1.39 5.17 2.49
CA VAL A 53 -0.62 5.75 3.60
C VAL A 53 0.15 4.66 4.32
N PHE A 54 1.43 4.91 4.54
CA PHE A 54 2.31 4.06 5.34
C PHE A 54 2.52 4.69 6.70
N LYS A 55 2.57 3.87 7.74
CA LYS A 55 2.79 4.29 9.13
C LYS A 55 3.85 3.43 9.78
N ASN A 56 4.77 4.07 10.48
CA ASN A 56 5.62 3.40 11.44
C ASN A 56 4.91 3.40 12.80
N PRO A 57 4.47 2.23 13.32
CA PRO A 57 3.74 2.18 14.58
C PRO A 57 4.62 2.54 15.79
N ALA A 58 5.95 2.45 15.68
CA ALA A 58 6.87 2.71 16.80
C ALA A 58 7.01 4.21 17.12
N ASN A 59 6.94 5.08 16.11
CA ASN A 59 7.14 6.52 16.29
C ASN A 59 5.99 7.38 15.73
N GLY A 60 4.99 6.77 15.07
CA GLY A 60 3.85 7.47 14.51
C GLY A 60 4.12 8.22 13.20
N GLU A 61 5.32 8.11 12.62
CA GLU A 61 5.67 8.70 11.33
C GLU A 61 4.76 8.16 10.22
N ARG A 62 4.28 9.05 9.35
CA ARG A 62 3.38 8.71 8.25
C ARG A 62 3.80 9.39 6.96
N ARG A 63 3.64 8.68 5.85
CA ARG A 63 3.76 9.24 4.50
C ARG A 63 2.72 8.60 3.58
N GLY A 64 2.07 9.43 2.77
CA GLY A 64 0.98 9.00 1.89
C GLY A 64 1.18 9.44 0.45
N TRP A 65 0.61 8.65 -0.46
CA TRP A 65 0.57 8.91 -1.90
C TRP A 65 -0.86 8.80 -2.39
N TYR A 66 -1.25 9.71 -3.28
CA TYR A 66 -2.52 9.64 -3.99
C TYR A 66 -2.28 9.00 -5.36
N LEU A 67 -2.82 7.80 -5.57
CA LEU A 67 -2.49 6.94 -6.70
C LEU A 67 -3.76 6.51 -7.41
N ASN A 68 -3.70 6.37 -8.74
CA ASN A 68 -4.79 5.80 -9.52
C ASN A 68 -4.38 4.45 -10.09
N SER A 69 -5.12 3.41 -9.72
CA SER A 69 -4.91 2.06 -10.25
C SER A 69 -5.37 1.90 -11.71
N ALA A 70 -6.21 2.80 -12.22
CA ALA A 70 -6.71 2.83 -13.60
C ALA A 70 -7.24 1.45 -14.07
N GLN A 71 -7.93 0.74 -13.18
CA GLN A 71 -8.43 -0.63 -13.41
C GLN A 71 -7.34 -1.68 -13.71
N GLN A 72 -6.09 -1.41 -13.34
CA GLN A 72 -4.94 -2.31 -13.46
C GLN A 72 -4.43 -2.75 -12.08
N THR A 73 -3.40 -3.60 -12.07
CA THR A 73 -2.67 -3.96 -10.85
C THR A 73 -1.48 -3.02 -10.68
N LEU A 74 -1.44 -2.30 -9.56
CA LEU A 74 -0.29 -1.50 -9.15
C LEU A 74 0.47 -2.24 -8.06
N GLU A 75 1.70 -2.63 -8.37
CA GLU A 75 2.63 -3.17 -7.40
C GLU A 75 3.41 -2.02 -6.77
N LEU A 76 3.19 -1.82 -5.47
CA LEU A 76 3.80 -0.79 -4.66
C LEU A 76 4.86 -1.42 -3.76
N THR A 77 6.07 -0.84 -3.78
CA THR A 77 7.18 -1.25 -2.91
C THR A 77 7.58 -0.08 -2.04
N PHE A 78 7.31 -0.20 -0.73
CA PHE A 78 7.74 0.78 0.25
C PHE A 78 9.17 0.49 0.70
N VAL A 79 10.06 1.47 0.51
CA VAL A 79 11.50 1.35 0.79
C VAL A 79 11.99 2.30 1.90
N GLY A 80 11.12 3.18 2.41
CA GLY A 80 11.38 4.03 3.57
C GLY A 80 10.70 5.39 3.49
N PHE A 81 10.63 6.10 4.62
CA PHE A 81 9.95 7.40 4.70
C PHE A 81 10.70 8.53 3.98
N SER A 82 12.01 8.41 3.83
CA SER A 82 12.85 9.38 3.09
C SER A 82 13.11 9.00 1.63
N GLN A 83 12.44 7.97 1.11
CA GLN A 83 12.64 7.44 -0.24
C GLN A 83 11.37 7.52 -1.07
N GLU A 84 11.49 7.48 -2.40
CA GLU A 84 10.31 7.42 -3.27
C GLU A 84 9.65 6.04 -3.25
N LEU A 85 8.35 6.02 -3.55
CA LEU A 85 7.59 4.79 -3.65
C LEU A 85 7.92 4.08 -4.97
N GLY A 86 8.32 2.81 -4.89
CA GLY A 86 8.46 1.99 -6.10
C GLY A 86 7.07 1.63 -6.64
N ILE A 87 6.81 1.93 -7.92
CA ILE A 87 5.52 1.70 -8.57
C ILE A 87 5.75 0.92 -9.87
N VAL A 88 5.09 -0.23 -10.00
CA VAL A 88 5.02 -1.00 -11.26
C VAL A 88 3.56 -1.17 -11.65
N ARG A 89 3.24 -0.87 -12.91
CA ARG A 89 1.91 -1.08 -13.49
C ARG A 89 1.94 -2.35 -14.32
N ASN A 90 1.15 -3.33 -13.90
CA ASN A 90 0.95 -4.56 -14.65
C ASN A 90 -0.39 -4.48 -15.39
N ALA A 91 -0.34 -4.64 -16.72
CA ALA A 91 -1.54 -4.81 -17.52
C ALA A 91 -2.30 -6.05 -17.00
N ALA A 92 -3.63 -5.95 -16.99
CA ALA A 92 -4.51 -7.05 -16.61
C ALA A 92 -4.43 -8.20 -17.62
#